data_AF-A0A938T8Z0-F1
#
_entry.id   AF-A0A938T8Z0-F1
#
_cell.length_a   1.000
_cell.length_b   1.000
_cell.length_c   1.000
_cell.angle_alpha   90.00
_cell.angle_beta   90.00
_cell.angle_gamma   90.00
#
_symmetry.space_group_name_H-M   'P 1'
#
loop_
_entity.id
_entity.type
_entity.pdbx_description
1 polymer ?
#
loop_
_entity_poly.entity_id
_entity_poly.type
_entity_poly.pdbx_seq_one_letter_code
_entity_poly.pdbx_strand_id
1 'polypeptide(L)' 'MNVNGKPYRSIWINPNGPAAVQVIDQRRRPHAFAVLDWRTVEAVWRAILGLFPEMKTKIPQATRGIP' A
#
# COMPACT_ATOMS: atom_id res chain seq x y z
N MET A 1 -0.19 0.01 -14.74
CA MET A 1 -1.05 -1.19 -14.81
C MET A 1 -2.21 -0.92 -15.74
N ASN A 2 -2.65 -1.90 -16.53
CA ASN A 2 -3.90 -1.78 -17.28
C ASN A 2 -5.04 -2.35 -16.43
N VAL A 3 -6.05 -1.53 -16.13
CA VAL A 3 -7.24 -1.92 -15.39
C VAL A 3 -8.45 -1.65 -16.26
N ASN A 4 -9.10 -2.72 -16.75
CA ASN A 4 -10.27 -2.66 -17.62
C ASN A 4 -10.06 -1.76 -18.86
N GLY A 5 -8.89 -1.86 -19.51
CA GLY A 5 -8.53 -1.06 -20.67
C GLY A 5 -7.99 0.34 -20.35
N LYS A 6 -8.05 0.76 -19.07
CA LYS A 6 -7.55 2.07 -18.64
C LYS A 6 -6.15 1.96 -18.02
N PRO A 7 -5.17 2.75 -18.48
CA PRO A 7 -3.88 2.84 -17.82
C PRO A 7 -4.04 3.50 -16.44
N TYR A 8 -3.52 2.81 -15.43
CA TYR A 8 -3.56 3.22 -14.03
C TYR A 8 -2.17 3.16 -13.40
N ARG A 9 -1.85 4.14 -12.56
CA ARG A 9 -0.77 4.02 -11.57
C ARG A 9 -1.25 3.10 -10.45
N SER A 10 -0.35 2.30 -9.87
CA SER A 10 -0.68 1.48 -8.68
C SER A 10 -0.74 2.29 -7.40
N ILE A 11 -0.11 3.47 -7.41
CA ILE A 11 0.04 4.41 -6.28
C ILE A 11 0.04 5.86 -6.79
N TRP A 12 -0.64 6.77 -6.08
CA TRP A 12 -0.69 8.22 -6.38
C TRP A 12 -1.07 9.05 -5.15
N ILE A 13 -0.86 10.37 -5.19
CA ILE A 13 -1.31 11.29 -4.12
C ILE A 13 -2.82 11.50 -4.24
N ASN A 14 -3.55 11.44 -3.12
CA ASN A 14 -4.99 11.68 -3.13
C ASN A 14 -5.26 13.13 -3.59
N PRO A 15 -5.98 13.34 -4.71
CA PRO A 15 -6.21 14.66 -5.28
C PRO A 15 -7.09 15.56 -4.41
N ASN A 16 -7.93 14.96 -3.56
CA ASN A 16 -8.85 15.65 -2.65
C ASN A 16 -8.28 15.79 -1.23
N GLY A 17 -7.09 15.24 -0.98
CA GLY A 17 -6.47 15.22 0.35
C GLY A 17 -4.99 14.86 0.28
N PRO A 18 -4.09 15.81 -0.03
CA PRO A 18 -2.69 15.53 -0.37
C PRO A 18 -1.87 14.85 0.75
N ALA A 19 -2.35 14.91 1.99
CA ALA A 19 -1.77 14.21 3.14
C ALA A 19 -1.99 12.67 3.11
N ALA A 20 -2.72 12.16 2.12
CA ALA A 20 -2.94 10.73 1.91
C ALA A 20 -2.38 10.27 0.57
N VAL A 21 -1.77 9.09 0.58
CA VAL A 21 -1.36 8.36 -0.61
C VAL A 21 -2.43 7.30 -0.91
N GLN A 22 -2.91 7.27 -2.14
CA GLN A 22 -3.82 6.26 -2.65
C GLN A 22 -3.08 5.09 -3.27
N VAL A 23 -3.46 3.87 -2.89
CA VAL A 23 -2.91 2.61 -3.41
C VAL A 23 -4.04 1.68 -3.82
N ILE A 24 -3.87 0.98 -4.94
CA ILE A 24 -4.76 -0.12 -5.31
C ILE A 24 -4.50 -1.32 -4.39
N ASP A 25 -5.52 -1.83 -3.69
CA ASP A 25 -5.42 -3.04 -2.87
C ASP A 25 -5.29 -4.28 -3.77
N GLN A 26 -4.06 -4.66 -4.06
CA GLN A 26 -3.76 -5.77 -4.96
C GLN A 26 -4.23 -7.13 -4.42
N ARG A 27 -4.50 -7.26 -3.11
CA ARG A 27 -4.97 -8.53 -2.50
C ARG A 27 -6.40 -8.89 -2.90
N ARG A 28 -7.20 -7.89 -3.32
CA ARG A 28 -8.61 -8.08 -3.68
C ARG A 28 -8.82 -8.30 -5.17
N ARG A 29 -7.78 -8.09 -5.98
CA ARG A 29 -7.82 -8.37 -7.42
C ARG A 29 -7.77 -9.90 -7.64
N PRO A 30 -8.46 -10.44 -8.67
CA PRO A 30 -9.27 -9.74 -9.68
C PRO A 30 -10.71 -9.44 -9.23
N HIS A 31 -11.14 -9.94 -8.07
CA HIS A 31 -12.54 -9.92 -7.62
C HIS A 31 -13.08 -8.52 -7.30
N ALA A 32 -12.22 -7.60 -6.86
CA ALA A 32 -12.60 -6.22 -6.58
C ALA A 32 -11.47 -5.23 -6.91
N PHE A 33 -11.87 -4.04 -7.36
CA PHE A 33 -11.01 -2.88 -7.46
C PHE A 33 -11.26 -1.96 -6.26
N ALA A 34 -10.35 -2.01 -5.28
CA ALA A 34 -10.41 -1.18 -4.10
C ALA A 34 -9.19 -0.26 -4.02
N VAL A 35 -9.42 1.00 -3.65
CA VAL A 35 -8.37 2.00 -3.41
C VAL A 35 -8.33 2.29 -1.91
N LEU A 36 -7.13 2.28 -1.33
CA LEU A 36 -6.88 2.57 0.07
C LEU A 36 -6.17 3.91 0.21
N ASP A 37 -6.57 4.70 1.21
CA ASP A 37 -5.85 5.90 1.63
C ASP A 37 -4.88 5.54 2.77
N TRP A 38 -3.58 5.75 2.56
CA TRP A 38 -2.55 5.62 3.58
C TRP A 38 -2.00 6.98 3.98
N ARG A 39 -1.94 7.22 5.29
CA ARG A 39 -1.50 8.50 5.88
C ARG A 39 -0.25 8.37 6.74
N THR A 40 0.23 7.15 6.97
CA THR A 40 1.39 6.89 7.83
C THR A 40 2.33 5.89 7.18
N VAL A 41 3.63 6.07 7.42
CA VAL A 41 4.67 5.14 6.96
C VAL A 41 4.45 3.75 7.55
N GLU A 42 4.01 3.66 8.80
CA GLU A 42 3.68 2.39 9.47
C GLU A 42 2.58 1.59 8.75
N ALA A 43 1.56 2.25 8.21
CA ALA A 43 0.51 1.57 7.44
C ALA A 43 1.07 0.97 6.14
N VAL A 44 1.95 1.73 5.45
CA VAL A 44 2.64 1.26 4.24
C VAL A 44 3.53 0.06 4.55
N TRP A 45 4.33 0.19 5.61
CA TRP A 45 5.24 -0.86 6.09
C TRP A 45 4.49 -2.17 6.37
N ARG A 46 3.43 -2.11 7.17
CA ARG A 46 2.59 -3.28 7.48
C ARG A 46 1.96 -3.90 6.24
N ALA A 47 1.52 -3.07 5.29
CA ALA A 47 0.93 -3.57 4.06
C ALA A 47 1.96 -4.34 3.22
N ILE A 48 3.18 -3.80 3.05
CA ILE A 48 4.27 -4.48 2.34
C ILE A 48 4.62 -5.79 3.04
N LEU A 49 4.81 -5.79 4.37
CA LEU A 49 5.07 -7.02 5.13
C LEU A 49 3.95 -8.06 5.00
N GLY A 50 2.70 -7.62 4.88
CA GLY A 50 1.55 -8.49 4.66
C GLY A 50 1.61 -9.23 3.32
N LEU A 51 2.25 -8.64 2.30
CA LEU A 51 2.43 -9.23 0.98
C LEU A 51 3.60 -10.22 0.91
N PHE A 52 4.57 -10.11 1.82
CA PHE A 52 5.76 -10.96 1.88
C PHE A 52 5.90 -11.62 3.27
N PRO A 53 5.09 -12.65 3.57
CA PRO A 53 5.07 -13.30 4.88
C PRO A 53 6.45 -13.79 5.37
N GLU A 54 7.30 -14.23 4.46
CA GLU A 54 8.67 -14.71 4.70
C GLU A 54 9.64 -13.63 5.19
N MET A 55 9.31 -12.34 4.98
CA MET A 55 10.13 -11.23 5.48
C MET A 55 9.83 -10.91 6.96
N LYS A 56 8.70 -11.38 7.51
CA LYS A 56 8.31 -11.11 8.91
C LYS A 56 9.27 -11.71 9.93
N THR A 57 9.99 -12.78 9.58
CA THR A 57 10.96 -13.46 10.46
C THR A 57 12.39 -12.92 10.29
N LYS A 58 12.66 -12.18 9.21
CA LYS A 58 13.99 -11.66 8.86
C LYS A 58 14.19 -10.20 9.21
N ILE A 59 13.11 -9.45 9.43
CA ILE A 59 13.19 -8.04 9.80
C ILE A 59 13.02 -7.94 11.32
N PRO A 60 14.08 -7.63 12.08
CA PRO A 60 13.95 -7.37 13.50
C PRO A 60 13.02 -6.16 13.74
N GLN A 61 12.25 -6.16 14.83
CA GLN A 61 11.36 -5.04 15.22
C GLN A 61 12.10 -3.74 15.58
N ALA A 62 13.32 -3.56 15.09
CA ALA A 62 14.21 -2.46 15.36
C ALA A 62 13.89 -1.22 14.52
N THR A 63 12.66 -0.71 14.64
CA THR A 63 12.27 0.64 14.18
C THR A 63 11.14 1.22 15.05
N ARG A 64 11.12 0.92 16.36
CA ARG A 64 10.49 1.83 17.33
C ARG A 64 11.34 3.10 17.40
N GLY A 65 11.11 4.05 16.50
CA GLY A 65 11.81 5.34 16.50
C GLY A 65 12.35 5.79 15.16
N ILE A 66 11.64 5.55 14.05
CA ILE A 66 11.76 6.47 12.92
C ILE A 66 10.95 7.71 13.34
N PRO A 67 11.54 8.92 13.38
CA PRO A 67 10.82 10.15 13.73
C PRO A 67 9.65 10.43 12.80
#